data_AF-A0AAE3KSG9-F1
#
_entry.id   AF-A0AAE3KSG9-F1
#
_cell.length_a   1.000
_cell.length_b   1.000
_cell.length_c   1.000
_cell.angle_alpha   90.00
_cell.angle_beta   90.00
_cell.angle_gamma   90.00
#
_symmetry.space_group_name_H-M   'P 1'
#
loop_
_entity.id
_entity.type
_entity.pdbx_description
1 polymer ?
#
loop_
_entity_poly.entity_id
_entity_poly.type
_entity_poly.pdbx_seq_one_letter_code
_entity_poly.pdbx_strand_id
1 'polypeptide(L)'
;MRLNSIYILFLALALGVSACTSPQPTAIETPNTRATASPTTAVTTKPKIVATTSVICDITQEIAQNTIDLTCLIPAGTDPHVYQPKPSDRKAIEQAKLILYSGYGFEPDLIKLVKATQNSIPKVAVSEIAVLSFEF
;
A
#
# COMPACT_ATOMS: atom_id res chain seq x y z
N MET A 1 -33.19 26.68 4.20
CA MET A 1 -34.13 25.58 3.94
C MET A 1 -33.34 24.33 3.60
N ARG A 2 -33.54 23.25 4.37
CA ARG A 2 -33.12 21.85 4.08
C ARG A 2 -31.65 21.45 4.30
N LEU A 3 -31.12 21.56 5.52
CA LEU A 3 -29.95 20.74 5.91
C LEU A 3 -30.05 20.13 7.33
N ASN A 4 -30.91 20.68 8.21
CA ASN A 4 -31.17 20.14 9.55
C ASN A 4 -32.15 18.94 9.60
N SER A 5 -32.75 18.57 8.45
CA SER A 5 -33.78 17.52 8.36
C SER A 5 -33.22 16.15 7.97
N ILE A 6 -31.94 16.06 7.59
CA ILE A 6 -31.29 14.80 7.19
C ILE A 6 -30.65 14.10 8.39
N TYR A 7 -30.19 14.85 9.40
CA TYR A 7 -29.60 14.28 10.62
C TYR A 7 -30.61 13.56 11.53
N ILE A 8 -31.91 13.85 11.39
CA ILE A 8 -32.98 13.18 12.14
C ILE A 8 -33.31 11.80 11.58
N LEU A 9 -32.90 11.48 10.34
CA LEU A 9 -33.20 10.19 9.70
C LEU A 9 -32.09 9.14 9.88
N PHE A 10 -30.86 9.52 10.23
CA PHE A 10 -29.75 8.58 10.46
C PHE A 10 -29.45 8.30 11.95
N LEU A 11 -30.09 9.01 12.88
CA LEU A 11 -29.96 8.79 14.34
C LEU A 11 -30.96 7.75 14.89
N ALA A 12 -31.60 6.95 14.04
CA ALA A 12 -32.63 5.98 14.43
C ALA A 12 -32.32 4.53 14.03
N LEU A 13 -31.04 4.20 13.78
CA LEU A 13 -30.60 2.81 13.57
C LEU A 13 -29.56 2.37 14.61
N ALA A 14 -29.73 2.84 15.84
CA ALA A 14 -29.15 2.24 17.03
C ALA A 14 -30.33 1.77 17.88
N LEU A 15 -30.70 0.49 17.76
CA LEU A 15 -31.46 -0.32 18.73
C LEU A 15 -31.73 -1.68 18.07
N GLY A 16 -30.77 -2.60 18.24
CA GLY A 16 -30.86 -3.97 17.74
C GLY A 16 -30.04 -4.92 18.59
N VAL A 17 -30.13 -4.79 19.92
CA VAL A 17 -29.56 -5.75 20.87
C VAL A 17 -30.60 -6.84 21.09
N SER A 18 -30.63 -7.83 20.21
CA SER A 18 -31.38 -9.06 20.46
C SER A 18 -30.61 -9.88 21.49
N ALA A 19 -31.15 -9.87 22.71
CA ALA A 19 -30.77 -10.78 23.78
C ALA A 19 -31.16 -12.21 23.41
N CYS A 20 -30.18 -13.08 23.19
CA CYS A 20 -30.38 -14.53 23.26
C CYS A 20 -29.98 -14.99 24.65
N THR A 21 -30.96 -15.14 25.54
CA THR A 21 -30.83 -15.84 26.81
C THR A 21 -31.13 -17.32 26.57
N SER A 22 -30.14 -18.20 26.74
CA SER A 22 -30.32 -19.65 26.67
C SER A 22 -30.27 -20.25 28.08
N PRO A 23 -31.18 -21.17 28.45
CA PRO A 23 -31.11 -21.88 29.72
C PRO A 23 -29.96 -22.87 29.74
N GLN A 24 -29.21 -22.88 30.84
CA GLN A 24 -28.13 -23.82 31.13
C GLN A 24 -28.68 -25.20 31.54
N PRO A 25 -28.19 -26.32 30.97
CA PRO A 25 -28.32 -27.64 31.57
C PRO A 25 -27.14 -27.92 32.51
N THR A 26 -27.46 -28.40 33.71
CA THR A 26 -26.55 -28.90 34.74
C THR A 26 -26.00 -30.31 34.42
N ALA A 27 -24.73 -30.52 34.79
CA ALA A 27 -23.95 -31.78 34.83
C ALA A 27 -23.51 -32.33 33.45
N ILE A 28 -22.27 -32.76 33.19
CA ILE A 28 -21.29 -33.55 33.96
C ILE A 28 -19.86 -33.16 33.49
N GLU A 29 -18.89 -33.18 34.41
CA GLU A 29 -17.46 -32.98 34.13
C GLU A 29 -16.92 -33.92 33.03
N THR A 30 -16.25 -33.35 32.04
CA THR A 30 -15.31 -34.05 31.17
C THR A 30 -14.13 -33.11 30.93
N PRO A 31 -12.88 -33.50 31.19
CA PRO A 31 -11.74 -32.60 31.04
C PRO A 31 -11.42 -32.47 29.55
N ASN A 32 -12.06 -31.52 28.89
CA ASN A 32 -11.72 -31.15 27.53
C ASN A 32 -10.80 -29.92 27.62
N THR A 33 -9.50 -30.17 27.52
CA THR A 33 -8.45 -29.15 27.46
C THR A 33 -8.66 -28.27 26.23
N ARG A 34 -9.49 -27.24 26.39
CA ARG A 34 -9.71 -26.21 25.37
C ARG A 34 -8.52 -25.26 25.46
N ALA A 35 -7.48 -25.55 24.69
CA ALA A 35 -6.41 -24.60 24.45
C ALA A 35 -7.03 -23.34 23.82
N THR A 36 -7.13 -22.28 24.62
CA THR A 36 -7.41 -20.94 24.13
C THR A 36 -6.20 -20.50 23.30
N ALA A 37 -6.23 -20.81 22.00
CA ALA A 37 -5.32 -20.20 21.06
C ALA A 37 -5.63 -18.71 21.01
N SER A 38 -4.77 -17.90 21.63
CA SER A 38 -4.72 -16.47 21.38
C SER A 38 -4.56 -16.25 19.88
N PRO A 39 -5.28 -15.29 19.26
CA PRO A 39 -5.04 -14.98 17.87
C PRO A 39 -3.66 -14.30 17.81
N THR A 40 -2.63 -15.07 17.47
CA THR A 40 -1.37 -14.49 17.02
C THR A 40 -1.68 -13.77 15.73
N THR A 41 -1.87 -12.45 15.78
CA THR A 41 -1.89 -11.61 14.59
C THR A 41 -0.54 -11.79 13.89
N ALA A 42 -0.51 -12.64 12.87
CA ALA A 42 0.68 -12.80 12.05
C ALA A 42 1.01 -11.42 11.45
N VAL A 43 2.13 -10.84 11.84
CA VAL A 43 2.64 -9.61 11.23
C VAL A 43 3.17 -9.99 9.86
N THR A 44 2.30 -9.99 8.85
CA THR A 44 2.71 -10.16 7.46
C THR A 44 3.51 -8.93 7.07
N THR A 45 4.82 -9.10 6.93
CA THR A 45 5.71 -8.04 6.44
C THR A 45 5.45 -7.85 4.95
N LYS A 46 4.96 -6.67 4.55
CA LYS A 46 4.66 -6.37 3.15
C LYS A 46 5.96 -6.11 2.36
N PRO A 47 6.02 -6.46 1.07
CA PRO A 47 7.17 -6.12 0.25
C PRO A 47 7.25 -4.59 0.06
N LYS A 48 8.46 -4.05 0.20
CA LYS A 48 8.73 -2.63 -0.01
C LYS A 48 8.85 -2.34 -1.50
N ILE A 49 8.05 -1.42 -2.01
CA ILE A 49 8.04 -1.01 -3.42
C ILE A 49 8.37 0.46 -3.49
N VAL A 50 9.21 0.84 -4.45
CA VAL A 50 9.52 2.25 -4.72
C VAL A 50 8.94 2.63 -6.08
N ALA A 51 8.17 3.71 -6.10
CA ALA A 51 7.77 4.41 -7.32
C ALA A 51 8.42 5.79 -7.32
N THR A 52 9.06 6.14 -8.42
CA THR A 52 9.83 7.38 -8.47
C THR A 52 8.94 8.62 -8.69
N THR A 53 7.97 8.57 -9.61
CA THR A 53 7.06 9.69 -9.91
C THR A 53 5.70 9.50 -9.26
N SER A 54 5.02 10.62 -8.96
CA SER A 54 3.66 10.61 -8.41
C SER A 54 2.63 9.87 -9.30
N VAL A 55 2.78 9.93 -10.63
CA VAL A 55 1.91 9.21 -11.56
C VAL A 55 2.07 7.69 -11.42
N ILE A 56 3.30 7.19 -11.40
CA ILE A 56 3.55 5.75 -11.23
C ILE A 56 3.15 5.30 -9.82
N CYS A 57 3.38 6.15 -8.82
CA CYS A 57 2.95 5.94 -7.43
C CYS A 57 1.44 5.72 -7.35
N ASP A 58 0.65 6.61 -7.93
CA ASP A 58 -0.81 6.54 -7.92
C ASP A 58 -1.33 5.26 -8.59
N ILE A 59 -0.86 4.97 -9.80
CA ILE A 59 -1.20 3.72 -10.52
C ILE A 59 -0.83 2.48 -9.70
N THR A 60 0.36 2.48 -9.09
CA THR A 60 0.83 1.35 -8.27
C THR A 60 -0.04 1.17 -7.03
N GLN A 61 -0.45 2.26 -6.39
CA GLN A 61 -1.31 2.24 -5.21
C GLN A 61 -2.71 1.70 -5.52
N GLU A 62 -3.29 2.10 -6.65
CA GLU A 62 -4.60 1.61 -7.10
C GLU A 62 -4.58 0.10 -7.40
N ILE A 63 -3.52 -0.39 -8.03
CA ILE A 63 -3.38 -1.82 -8.37
C ILE A 63 -3.10 -2.66 -7.11
N ALA A 64 -2.13 -2.25 -6.30
CA ALA A 64 -1.59 -3.08 -5.21
C ALA A 64 -2.37 -2.93 -3.89
N GLN A 65 -3.14 -1.85 -3.74
CA GLN A 65 -3.94 -1.55 -2.56
C GLN A 65 -3.13 -1.71 -1.26
N ASN A 66 -3.55 -2.59 -0.35
CA ASN A 66 -2.93 -2.80 0.95
C ASN A 66 -1.89 -3.94 0.96
N THR A 67 -1.51 -4.49 -0.19
CA THR A 67 -0.64 -5.69 -0.26
C THR A 67 0.85 -5.37 -0.20
N ILE A 68 1.22 -4.10 -0.35
CA ILE A 68 2.61 -3.63 -0.43
C ILE A 68 2.86 -2.47 0.57
N ASP A 69 4.14 -2.20 0.83
CA ASP A 69 4.59 -0.95 1.46
C ASP A 69 5.20 -0.05 0.37
N LEU A 70 4.41 0.90 -0.13
CA LEU A 70 4.80 1.78 -1.24
C LEU A 70 5.50 3.06 -0.74
N THR A 71 6.65 3.39 -1.31
CA THR A 71 7.34 4.67 -1.13
C THR A 71 7.35 5.44 -2.45
N CYS A 72 6.91 6.70 -2.40
CA CYS A 72 6.84 7.58 -3.57
C CYS A 72 7.87 8.71 -3.43
N LEU A 73 8.78 8.84 -4.38
CA LEU A 73 9.97 9.71 -4.21
C LEU A 73 9.70 11.17 -4.60
N ILE A 74 9.19 11.39 -5.81
CA ILE A 74 8.89 12.73 -6.33
C ILE A 74 7.42 13.05 -6.04
N PRO A 75 7.15 14.06 -5.20
CA PRO A 75 5.78 14.50 -4.91
C PRO A 75 5.08 15.06 -6.15
N ALA A 76 3.75 15.04 -6.14
CA ALA A 76 2.95 15.73 -7.15
C ALA A 76 3.32 17.22 -7.22
N GLY A 77 3.36 17.77 -8.43
CA GLY A 77 3.73 19.17 -8.68
C GLY A 77 5.23 19.48 -8.63
N THR A 78 6.08 18.48 -8.39
CA THR A 78 7.55 18.64 -8.46
C THR A 78 8.05 18.25 -9.85
N ASP A 79 8.91 19.09 -10.44
CA ASP A 79 9.54 18.81 -11.74
C ASP A 79 10.58 17.68 -11.61
N PRO A 80 10.39 16.52 -12.28
CA PRO A 80 11.30 15.39 -12.21
C PRO A 80 12.66 15.61 -12.88
N HIS A 81 12.75 16.56 -13.82
CA HIS A 81 13.99 16.84 -14.55
C HIS A 81 15.04 17.50 -13.66
N VAL A 82 14.60 18.23 -12.63
CA VAL A 82 15.46 18.96 -11.68
C VAL A 82 15.39 18.41 -10.26
N TYR A 83 14.71 17.27 -10.06
CA TYR A 83 14.62 16.66 -8.73
C TYR A 83 15.98 16.16 -8.26
N GLN A 84 16.39 16.61 -7.07
CA GLN A 84 17.64 16.17 -6.44
C GLN A 84 17.37 15.02 -5.45
N PRO A 85 17.91 13.80 -5.69
CA PRO A 85 17.73 12.68 -4.78
C PRO A 85 18.26 12.95 -3.38
N LYS A 86 17.44 12.66 -2.38
CA LYS A 86 17.77 12.81 -0.95
C LYS A 86 18.44 11.54 -0.40
N PRO A 87 19.16 11.60 0.73
CA PRO A 87 19.66 10.41 1.41
C PRO A 87 18.55 9.39 1.75
N SER A 88 17.33 9.87 2.05
CA SER A 88 16.15 9.01 2.26
C SER A 88 15.78 8.19 1.02
N ASP A 89 15.92 8.79 -0.17
CA ASP A 89 15.53 8.16 -1.43
C ASP A 89 16.47 7.02 -1.77
N ARG A 90 17.79 7.25 -1.58
CA ARG A 90 18.81 6.20 -1.68
C ARG A 90 18.48 5.03 -0.76
N LYS A 91 18.19 5.32 0.51
CA LYS A 91 17.85 4.28 1.49
C LYS A 91 16.60 3.50 1.09
N ALA A 92 15.57 4.18 0.59
CA ALA A 92 14.36 3.53 0.10
C ALA A 92 14.65 2.60 -1.09
N ILE A 93 15.42 3.08 -2.05
CA ILE A 93 15.86 2.34 -3.25
C ILE A 93 16.68 1.10 -2.87
N GLU A 94 17.63 1.23 -1.94
CA GLU A 94 18.47 0.12 -1.47
C GLU A 94 17.67 -0.98 -0.77
N GLN A 95 16.62 -0.61 -0.03
CA GLN A 95 15.76 -1.53 0.72
C GLN A 95 14.58 -2.09 -0.07
N ALA A 96 14.33 -1.59 -1.28
CA ALA A 96 13.20 -1.98 -2.11
C ALA A 96 13.31 -3.45 -2.55
N LYS A 97 12.15 -4.07 -2.78
CA LYS A 97 12.00 -5.37 -3.45
C LYS A 97 11.61 -5.22 -4.93
N LEU A 98 11.17 -4.03 -5.32
CA LEU A 98 10.87 -3.62 -6.70
C LEU A 98 11.02 -2.10 -6.80
N ILE A 99 11.62 -1.63 -7.89
CA ILE A 99 11.68 -0.21 -8.21
C ILE A 99 10.97 0.02 -9.55
N LEU A 100 9.98 0.90 -9.55
CA LEU A 100 9.25 1.36 -10.73
C LEU A 100 9.67 2.80 -11.03
N TYR A 101 10.19 3.04 -12.22
CA TYR A 101 10.62 4.37 -12.66
C TYR A 101 10.12 4.69 -14.06
N SER A 102 10.08 5.97 -14.44
CA SER A 102 9.44 6.35 -15.70
C SER A 102 10.15 5.81 -16.95
N GLY A 103 11.48 5.81 -16.96
CA GLY A 103 12.26 5.51 -18.17
C GLY A 103 12.48 6.75 -19.06
N TYR A 104 13.07 6.56 -20.24
CA TYR A 104 13.36 7.58 -21.25
C TYR A 104 14.12 8.83 -20.75
N GLY A 105 14.81 8.72 -19.61
CA GLY A 105 15.52 9.85 -19.01
C GLY A 105 14.61 10.92 -18.39
N PHE A 106 13.35 10.61 -18.08
CA PHE A 106 12.39 11.57 -17.54
C PHE A 106 12.85 12.20 -16.20
N GLU A 107 13.55 11.43 -15.38
CA GLU A 107 14.01 11.81 -14.04
C GLU A 107 15.50 11.46 -13.90
N PRO A 108 16.38 12.27 -14.52
CA PRO A 108 17.76 11.86 -14.81
C PRO A 108 18.56 11.43 -13.59
N ASP A 109 18.51 12.21 -12.51
CA ASP A 109 19.34 11.96 -11.33
C ASP A 109 18.83 10.79 -10.47
N LEU A 110 17.50 10.58 -10.41
CA LEU A 110 16.95 9.36 -9.82
C LEU A 110 17.27 8.13 -10.65
N ILE A 111 17.18 8.20 -11.98
CA ILE A 111 17.53 7.07 -12.86
C ILE A 111 19.01 6.70 -12.67
N LYS A 112 19.92 7.69 -12.58
CA LYS A 112 21.33 7.44 -12.27
C LYS A 112 21.47 6.71 -10.93
N LEU A 113 20.77 7.16 -9.88
CA LEU A 113 20.79 6.52 -8.56
C LEU A 113 20.25 5.08 -8.59
N VAL A 114 19.11 4.85 -9.26
CA VAL A 114 18.51 3.51 -9.42
C VAL A 114 19.46 2.57 -10.15
N LYS A 115 20.10 3.03 -11.23
CA LYS A 115 21.09 2.25 -11.98
C LYS A 115 22.36 1.98 -11.18
N ALA A 116 22.82 2.94 -10.37
CA ALA A 116 24.00 2.80 -9.52
C ALA A 116 23.79 1.88 -8.30
N THR A 117 22.54 1.63 -7.90
CA THR A 117 22.25 0.78 -6.75
C THR A 117 22.61 -0.68 -7.05
N GLN A 118 23.52 -1.25 -6.26
CA GLN A 118 24.01 -2.62 -6.45
C GLN A 118 23.12 -3.61 -5.67
N ASN A 119 22.03 -4.05 -6.30
CA ASN A 119 21.18 -5.14 -5.82
C ASN A 119 20.54 -5.86 -7.01
N SER A 120 20.13 -7.12 -6.80
CA SER A 120 19.54 -7.97 -7.84
C SER A 120 18.02 -7.88 -7.92
N ILE A 121 17.42 -6.82 -7.38
CA ILE A 121 15.96 -6.65 -7.41
C ILE A 121 15.52 -6.11 -8.78
N PRO A 122 14.28 -6.41 -9.21
CA PRO A 122 13.73 -5.88 -10.44
C PRO A 122 13.67 -4.34 -10.42
N LYS A 123 14.10 -3.73 -11.53
CA LYS A 123 14.05 -2.28 -11.78
C LYS A 123 13.36 -2.08 -13.12
N VAL A 124 12.17 -1.51 -13.12
CA VAL A 124 11.27 -1.48 -14.28
C VAL A 124 11.11 -0.04 -14.78
N ALA A 125 11.56 0.22 -16.01
CA ALA A 125 11.25 1.44 -16.74
C ALA A 125 9.83 1.32 -17.30
N VAL A 126 8.84 1.84 -16.58
CA VAL A 126 7.42 1.60 -16.85
C VAL A 126 7.04 2.08 -18.25
N SER A 127 7.45 3.28 -18.65
CA SER A 127 7.06 3.83 -19.96
C SER A 127 7.76 3.13 -21.12
N GLU A 128 9.00 2.65 -20.92
CA GLU A 128 9.74 1.91 -21.96
C GLU A 128 9.11 0.55 -22.28
N ILE A 129 8.33 0.00 -21.34
CA ILE A 129 7.59 -1.25 -21.54
C ILE A 129 6.15 -0.96 -22.01
N ALA A 130 5.50 0.05 -21.42
CA ALA A 130 4.10 0.35 -21.70
C ALA A 130 3.90 1.07 -23.04
N VAL A 131 4.87 1.88 -23.46
CA VAL A 131 4.84 2.63 -24.72
C VAL A 131 5.85 1.97 -25.65
N LEU A 132 5.39 0.97 -26.39
CA LEU A 132 6.19 0.41 -27.46
C LEU A 132 6.44 1.51 -28.50
N SER A 133 7.70 1.73 -28.84
CA SER A 133 8.07 2.48 -30.04
C SER A 133 7.55 1.69 -31.23
N PHE A 134 6.31 1.97 -31.66
CA PHE A 134 5.89 1.60 -33.00
C PHE A 134 6.77 2.39 -33.96
N GLU A 135 7.63 1.67 -34.70
CA GLU A 135 8.21 2.21 -35.93
C GLU A 135 7.03 2.60 -36.83
N PHE A 136 6.85 3.90 -37.03
CA PHE A 136 5.95 4.46 -38.03
C PHE A 136 6.66 4.54 -39.38
#